data_AF-A0A938RCA4-F1
#
_entry.id   AF-A0A938RCA4-F1
#
_cell.length_a   1.000
_cell.length_b   1.000
_cell.length_c   1.000
_cell.angle_alpha   90.00
_cell.angle_beta   90.00
_cell.angle_gamma   90.00
#
_symmetry.space_group_name_H-M   'P 1'
#
loop_
_entity.id
_entity.type
_entity.pdbx_description
1 polymer ?
#
loop_
_entity_poly.entity_id
_entity_poly.type
_entity_poly.pdbx_seq_one_letter_code
_entity_poly.pdbx_strand_id
1 'polypeptide(L)'
;MSLFVTRYWAEDPTPVRSGVKNFFRDPAGYSKTIIRQIEGPFKSGSPFELIAEFIAQNYPAGSTLVYDQMGQVPFLAGSGYNFIDSWGLTDKTIGRYYFSQGCHKRKRLVFWLYDTLSKAAVKMYRPEMFYVNSSDGLLDYIFEKQPEVIMITAHCLFDYKLPRLLCNDPQLQSGYSLRFLLAGHTFVFERNGLKRRPFSKPQGLEILHDNELLVAELAKYL
;
A
#
# COMPACT_ATOMS: atom_id res chain seq x y z
N MET A 1 9.12 -9.90 24.73
CA MET A 1 7.69 -9.96 24.32
C MET A 1 7.59 -9.40 22.90
N SER A 2 8.19 -10.09 21.91
CA SER A 2 8.67 -9.48 20.64
C SER A 2 8.45 -10.34 19.38
N LEU A 3 7.28 -10.95 19.19
CA LEU A 3 7.08 -11.92 18.09
C LEU A 3 5.68 -11.93 17.45
N PHE A 4 4.77 -11.05 17.85
CA PHE A 4 3.37 -11.18 17.45
C PHE A 4 3.01 -10.52 16.11
N VAL A 5 3.76 -9.51 15.68
CA VAL A 5 3.44 -8.76 14.45
C VAL A 5 4.12 -9.37 13.23
N THR A 6 5.40 -9.76 13.35
CA THR A 6 6.12 -10.49 12.31
C THR A 6 5.48 -11.83 12.01
N ARG A 7 4.91 -12.54 13.00
CA ARG A 7 4.25 -13.83 12.76
C ARG A 7 3.01 -13.77 11.87
N TYR A 8 2.17 -12.73 12.00
CA TYR A 8 0.88 -12.73 11.31
C TYR A 8 0.99 -12.67 9.78
N TRP A 9 2.08 -12.09 9.26
CA TRP A 9 2.32 -11.94 7.83
C TRP A 9 3.52 -12.76 7.33
N ALA A 10 4.51 -13.06 8.18
CA ALA A 10 5.62 -13.94 7.79
C ALA A 10 5.23 -15.44 7.79
N GLU A 11 4.23 -15.85 8.58
CA GLU A 11 3.73 -17.23 8.56
C GLU A 11 2.67 -17.45 7.46
N ASP A 12 2.11 -16.37 6.88
CA ASP A 12 1.12 -16.47 5.81
C ASP A 12 1.19 -15.35 4.78
N PRO A 13 1.90 -15.57 3.66
CA PRO A 13 1.96 -14.60 2.57
C PRO A 13 0.60 -14.44 1.85
N THR A 14 -0.39 -15.29 2.14
CA THR A 14 -1.72 -15.26 1.50
C THR A 14 -2.83 -15.42 2.54
N PRO A 15 -3.05 -14.44 3.43
CA PRO A 15 -4.01 -14.54 4.54
C PRO A 15 -5.45 -14.82 4.08
N VAL A 16 -5.77 -14.50 2.83
CA VAL A 16 -7.05 -14.86 2.20
C VAL A 16 -7.15 -16.37 2.00
N ARG A 17 -6.09 -17.03 1.51
CA ARG A 17 -6.09 -18.46 1.19
C ARG A 17 -6.17 -19.32 2.44
N SER A 18 -5.45 -18.94 3.49
CA SER A 18 -5.55 -19.60 4.80
C SER A 18 -6.81 -19.25 5.55
N GLY A 19 -7.30 -18.01 5.46
CA GLY A 19 -8.62 -17.64 5.94
C GLY A 19 -9.71 -18.53 5.35
N VAL A 20 -9.68 -18.74 4.03
CA VAL A 20 -10.57 -19.68 3.33
C VAL A 20 -10.38 -21.12 3.81
N LYS A 21 -9.14 -21.60 3.93
CA LYS A 21 -8.84 -22.95 4.43
C LYS A 21 -9.35 -23.17 5.86
N ASN A 22 -9.15 -22.19 6.74
CA ASN A 22 -9.58 -22.23 8.13
C ASN A 22 -11.10 -22.16 8.24
N PHE A 23 -11.76 -21.33 7.43
CA PHE A 23 -13.20 -21.29 7.32
C PHE A 23 -13.78 -22.65 6.89
N PHE A 24 -13.23 -23.29 5.85
CA PHE A 24 -13.73 -24.60 5.42
C PHE A 24 -13.45 -25.73 6.43
N ARG A 25 -12.42 -25.58 7.27
CA ARG A 25 -12.11 -26.55 8.33
C ARG A 25 -13.04 -26.43 9.54
N ASP A 26 -13.36 -25.21 9.95
CA ASP A 26 -14.26 -24.92 11.07
C ASP A 26 -15.03 -23.61 10.81
N PRO A 27 -16.14 -23.67 10.05
CA PRO A 27 -16.87 -22.47 9.66
C PRO A 27 -17.40 -21.69 10.87
N ALA A 28 -17.94 -22.41 11.87
CA ALA A 28 -18.55 -21.79 13.04
C ALA A 28 -17.50 -21.14 13.96
N GLY A 29 -16.39 -21.84 14.24
CA GLY A 29 -15.30 -21.29 15.04
C GLY A 29 -14.58 -20.15 14.35
N TYR A 30 -14.36 -20.25 13.03
CA TYR A 30 -13.78 -19.17 12.24
C TYR A 30 -14.70 -17.94 12.22
N SER A 31 -15.98 -18.09 11.87
CA SER A 31 -16.94 -16.98 11.88
C SER A 31 -17.05 -16.32 13.25
N LYS A 32 -17.09 -17.09 14.35
CA LYS A 32 -17.11 -16.54 15.71
C LYS A 32 -15.83 -15.78 16.04
N THR A 33 -14.68 -16.22 15.53
CA THR A 33 -13.39 -15.53 15.69
C THR A 33 -13.37 -14.22 14.92
N ILE A 34 -13.81 -14.22 13.66
CA ILE A 34 -13.91 -13.02 12.83
C ILE A 34 -14.90 -12.02 13.42
N ILE A 35 -16.09 -12.46 13.85
CA ILE A 35 -17.09 -11.60 14.50
C ILE A 35 -16.49 -10.98 15.77
N ARG A 36 -15.81 -11.75 16.62
CA ARG A 36 -15.10 -11.21 17.80
C ARG A 36 -13.99 -10.23 17.44
N GLN A 37 -13.32 -10.39 16.31
CA GLN A 37 -12.30 -9.44 15.84
C GLN A 37 -12.92 -8.15 15.29
N ILE A 38 -14.10 -8.23 14.66
CA ILE A 38 -14.85 -7.08 14.15
C ILE A 38 -15.53 -6.31 15.29
N GLU A 39 -16.12 -7.02 16.25
CA GLU A 39 -16.87 -6.46 17.39
C GLU A 39 -15.97 -6.11 18.59
N GLY A 40 -14.79 -6.73 18.68
CA GLY A 40 -13.81 -6.42 19.71
C GLY A 40 -13.26 -5.01 19.52
N PRO A 41 -12.81 -4.33 20.59
CA PRO A 41 -12.04 -3.12 20.42
C PRO A 41 -10.85 -3.45 19.52
N PHE A 42 -10.58 -2.59 18.54
CA PHE A 42 -9.29 -2.63 17.84
C PHE A 42 -8.22 -2.70 18.92
N LYS A 43 -7.41 -3.77 18.89
CA LYS A 43 -6.37 -3.96 19.91
C LYS A 43 -5.41 -2.80 19.76
N SER A 44 -5.44 -1.88 20.73
CA SER A 44 -4.48 -0.79 20.85
C SER A 44 -3.06 -1.34 20.66
N GLY A 45 -2.32 -0.80 19.69
CA GLY A 45 -1.00 -1.29 19.32
C GLY A 45 -1.01 -2.26 18.14
N SER A 46 -2.07 -2.30 17.34
CA SER A 46 -2.01 -2.99 16.05
C SER A 46 -0.96 -2.32 15.14
N PRO A 47 -0.34 -3.04 14.20
CA PRO A 47 0.65 -2.45 13.29
C PRO A 47 0.06 -1.27 12.49
N PHE A 48 -1.21 -1.36 12.11
CA PHE A 48 -1.90 -0.29 11.38
C PHE A 48 -2.10 0.97 12.24
N GLU A 49 -2.50 0.83 13.50
CA GLU A 49 -2.60 1.97 14.43
C GLU A 49 -1.24 2.61 14.67
N LEU A 50 -0.20 1.81 14.90
CA LEU A 50 1.15 2.31 15.16
C LEU A 50 1.76 3.00 13.94
N ILE A 51 1.50 2.49 12.72
CA ILE A 51 1.90 3.15 11.47
C ILE A 51 1.11 4.45 11.27
N ALA A 52 -0.19 4.46 11.58
CA ALA A 52 -0.98 5.68 11.52
C ALA A 52 -0.49 6.76 12.51
N GLU A 53 -0.17 6.36 13.75
CA GLU A 53 0.43 7.22 14.76
C GLU A 53 1.80 7.73 14.30
N PHE A 54 2.62 6.88 13.67
CA PHE A 54 3.89 7.28 13.08
C PHE A 54 3.70 8.39 12.04
N ILE A 55 2.73 8.23 11.12
CA ILE A 55 2.41 9.26 10.12
C ILE A 55 1.99 10.56 10.80
N ALA A 56 1.05 10.47 11.75
CA ALA A 56 0.51 11.61 12.48
C ALA A 56 1.58 12.40 13.23
N GLN A 57 2.58 11.73 13.80
CA GLN A 57 3.65 12.35 14.57
C GLN A 57 4.78 12.92 13.71
N ASN A 58 5.12 12.27 12.59
CA ASN A 58 6.34 12.61 11.83
C ASN A 58 6.08 13.48 10.60
N TYR A 59 4.88 13.46 10.03
CA TYR A 59 4.55 14.20 8.81
C TYR A 59 3.52 15.32 9.07
N PRO A 60 3.70 16.50 8.46
CA PRO A 60 2.76 17.60 8.62
C PRO A 60 1.40 17.28 7.97
N ALA A 61 0.34 17.89 8.50
CA ALA A 61 -0.95 17.90 7.81
C ALA A 61 -0.79 18.58 6.43
N GLY A 62 -1.53 18.08 5.44
CA GLY A 62 -1.42 18.42 4.03
C GLY A 62 -0.47 17.52 3.24
N SER A 63 0.34 16.69 3.91
CA SER A 63 1.24 15.76 3.21
C SER A 63 0.47 14.77 2.33
N THR A 64 1.05 14.50 1.17
CA THR A 64 0.64 13.50 0.21
C THR A 64 1.49 12.24 0.41
N LEU A 65 0.82 11.12 0.65
CA LEU A 65 1.46 9.83 0.92
C LEU A 65 0.96 8.79 -0.07
N VAL A 66 1.88 8.05 -0.69
CA VAL A 66 1.53 6.83 -1.42
C VAL A 66 1.54 5.68 -0.43
N TYR A 67 0.47 4.89 -0.39
CA TYR A 67 0.40 3.71 0.47
C TYR A 67 -0.44 2.60 -0.17
N ASP A 68 -0.01 1.34 0.00
CA ASP A 68 -0.66 0.18 -0.62
C ASP A 68 -1.76 -0.46 0.24
N GLN A 69 -1.75 -0.25 1.56
CA GLN A 69 -2.78 -0.77 2.47
C GLN A 69 -3.79 0.33 2.83
N MET A 70 -4.73 0.59 1.91
CA MET A 70 -5.83 1.52 2.17
C MET A 70 -6.85 0.94 3.15
N GLY A 71 -7.51 1.82 3.91
CA GLY A 71 -8.52 1.47 4.92
C GLY A 71 -8.14 2.00 6.30
N GLN A 72 -7.59 1.13 7.15
CA GLN A 72 -7.36 1.45 8.57
C GLN A 72 -6.30 2.54 8.78
N VAL A 73 -5.14 2.44 8.13
CA VAL A 73 -4.04 3.41 8.34
C VAL A 73 -4.46 4.83 7.92
N PRO A 74 -5.03 5.06 6.70
CA PRO A 74 -5.52 6.39 6.36
C PRO A 74 -6.62 6.91 7.30
N PHE A 75 -7.55 6.04 7.70
CA PHE A 75 -8.63 6.42 8.63
C PHE A 75 -8.08 6.87 9.99
N LEU A 76 -7.12 6.11 10.54
CA LEU A 76 -6.54 6.35 11.86
C LEU A 76 -5.52 7.50 11.86
N ALA A 77 -4.80 7.72 10.75
CA ALA A 77 -3.89 8.87 10.61
C ALA A 77 -4.66 10.21 10.58
N GLY A 78 -5.95 10.15 10.22
CA GLY A 78 -6.87 11.28 10.20
C GLY A 78 -6.97 11.96 8.84
N SER A 79 -7.96 12.84 8.70
CA SER A 79 -8.30 13.54 7.44
C SER A 79 -7.29 14.61 7.01
N GLY A 80 -6.19 14.77 7.75
CA GLY A 80 -5.16 15.77 7.46
C GLY A 80 -4.19 15.36 6.36
N TYR A 81 -4.36 14.22 5.70
CA TYR A 81 -3.39 13.65 4.77
C TYR A 81 -4.06 13.26 3.45
N ASN A 82 -3.31 13.37 2.35
CA ASN A 82 -3.75 12.96 1.02
C ASN A 82 -3.13 11.60 0.67
N PHE A 83 -3.92 10.53 0.78
CA PHE A 83 -3.42 9.18 0.45
C PHE A 83 -3.66 8.82 -1.02
N ILE A 84 -2.61 8.34 -1.68
CA ILE A 84 -2.65 7.74 -3.01
C ILE A 84 -2.53 6.23 -2.85
N ASP A 85 -3.55 5.50 -3.30
CA ASP A 85 -3.63 4.06 -3.18
C ASP A 85 -2.85 3.36 -4.30
N SER A 86 -1.64 2.88 -3.99
CA SER A 86 -0.82 2.15 -4.96
C SER A 86 -1.36 0.75 -5.31
N TRP A 87 -2.39 0.28 -4.60
CA TRP A 87 -3.13 -0.93 -4.93
C TRP A 87 -4.38 -0.67 -5.80
N GLY A 88 -4.82 0.59 -5.90
CA GLY A 88 -5.89 1.01 -6.79
C GLY A 88 -7.30 0.59 -6.38
N LEU A 89 -7.52 0.24 -5.11
CA LEU A 89 -8.84 -0.02 -4.55
C LEU A 89 -9.64 1.28 -4.39
N THR A 90 -8.99 2.37 -3.99
CA THR A 90 -9.61 3.68 -3.78
C THR A 90 -9.14 4.75 -4.77
N ASP A 91 -8.04 4.50 -5.48
CA ASP A 91 -7.58 5.37 -6.57
C ASP A 91 -8.13 4.88 -7.92
N LYS A 92 -9.00 5.68 -8.55
CA LYS A 92 -9.67 5.30 -9.80
C LYS A 92 -8.71 5.15 -10.98
N THR A 93 -7.66 5.95 -11.03
CA THR A 93 -6.68 5.91 -12.12
C THR A 93 -5.85 4.64 -12.02
N ILE A 94 -5.34 4.35 -10.83
CA ILE A 94 -4.53 3.14 -10.56
C ILE A 94 -5.39 1.88 -10.67
N GLY A 95 -6.59 1.88 -10.10
CA GLY A 95 -7.53 0.76 -10.18
C GLY A 95 -7.92 0.42 -11.61
N ARG A 96 -8.14 1.45 -12.44
CA ARG A 96 -8.44 1.26 -13.86
C ARG A 96 -7.26 0.69 -14.64
N TYR A 97 -6.05 1.18 -14.38
CA TYR A 97 -4.85 0.61 -15.00
C TYR A 97 -4.77 -0.89 -14.70
N TYR A 98 -4.93 -1.29 -13.44
CA TYR A 98 -4.92 -2.70 -13.07
C TYR A 98 -6.04 -3.51 -13.72
N PHE A 99 -7.24 -2.94 -13.80
CA PHE A 99 -8.36 -3.56 -14.49
C PHE A 99 -8.05 -3.82 -15.98
N SER A 100 -7.54 -2.81 -16.70
CA SER A 100 -7.21 -2.93 -18.13
C SER A 100 -6.09 -3.96 -18.34
N GLN A 101 -5.03 -3.91 -17.52
CA GLN A 101 -3.96 -4.92 -17.54
C GLN A 101 -4.50 -6.34 -17.29
N GLY A 102 -5.42 -6.50 -16.33
CA GLY A 102 -6.09 -7.77 -16.05
C GLY A 102 -6.90 -8.29 -17.23
N CYS A 103 -7.62 -7.40 -17.94
CA CYS A 103 -8.38 -7.74 -19.14
C CYS A 103 -7.48 -8.26 -20.27
N HIS A 104 -6.37 -7.55 -20.54
CA HIS A 104 -5.43 -7.93 -21.59
C HIS A 104 -4.69 -9.24 -21.28
N LYS A 105 -4.27 -9.46 -20.03
CA LYS A 105 -3.58 -10.69 -19.61
C LYS A 105 -4.42 -11.95 -19.81
N ARG A 106 -5.73 -11.88 -19.59
CA ARG A 106 -6.63 -13.04 -19.70
C ARG A 106 -6.85 -13.50 -21.15
N LYS A 107 -6.44 -12.70 -22.15
CA LYS A 107 -6.55 -12.99 -23.59
C LYS A 107 -7.96 -13.44 -24.03
N ARG A 108 -9.01 -13.00 -23.33
CA ARG A 108 -10.40 -13.31 -23.71
C ARG A 108 -11.04 -12.09 -24.37
N LEU A 109 -11.66 -12.33 -25.52
CA LEU A 109 -12.32 -11.29 -26.32
C LEU A 109 -13.33 -10.47 -25.50
N VAL A 110 -14.12 -11.13 -24.64
CA VAL A 110 -15.11 -10.45 -23.79
C VAL A 110 -14.50 -9.39 -22.86
N PHE A 111 -13.32 -9.64 -22.29
CA PHE A 111 -12.66 -8.67 -21.40
C PHE A 111 -12.05 -7.51 -22.18
N TRP A 112 -11.54 -7.79 -23.39
CA TRP A 112 -11.06 -6.74 -24.28
C TRP A 112 -12.19 -5.83 -24.77
N LEU A 113 -13.35 -6.39 -25.16
CA LEU A 113 -14.53 -5.61 -25.53
C LEU A 113 -15.03 -4.79 -24.35
N TYR A 114 -15.10 -5.39 -23.16
CA TYR A 114 -15.53 -4.68 -21.95
C TYR A 114 -14.61 -3.49 -21.64
N ASP A 115 -13.29 -3.68 -21.68
CA ASP A 115 -12.32 -2.59 -21.47
C ASP A 115 -12.47 -1.49 -22.53
N THR A 116 -12.65 -1.87 -23.80
CA THR A 116 -12.85 -0.93 -24.93
C THR A 116 -14.12 -0.11 -24.76
N LEU A 117 -15.25 -0.75 -24.45
CA LEU A 117 -16.53 -0.07 -24.25
C LEU A 117 -16.51 0.81 -23.00
N SER A 118 -15.88 0.33 -21.92
CA SER A 118 -15.66 1.12 -20.69
C SER A 118 -14.81 2.36 -20.97
N LYS A 119 -13.75 2.24 -21.79
CA LYS A 119 -12.91 3.36 -22.25
C LYS A 119 -13.73 4.38 -23.05
N ALA A 120 -14.53 3.93 -24.00
CA ALA A 120 -15.41 4.80 -24.77
C ALA A 120 -16.45 5.51 -23.88
N ALA A 121 -17.13 4.78 -23.01
CA ALA A 121 -18.14 5.33 -22.11
C ALA A 121 -17.56 6.39 -21.17
N VAL A 122 -16.44 6.11 -20.49
CA VAL A 122 -15.85 7.12 -19.61
C VAL A 122 -15.30 8.31 -20.40
N LYS A 123 -14.73 8.13 -21.60
CA LYS A 123 -14.34 9.28 -22.43
C LYS A 123 -15.54 10.17 -22.80
N MET A 124 -16.71 9.57 -23.01
CA MET A 124 -17.94 10.29 -23.36
C MET A 124 -18.57 11.00 -22.15
N TYR A 125 -18.65 10.33 -20.99
CA TYR A 125 -19.40 10.83 -19.83
C TYR A 125 -18.53 11.51 -18.77
N ARG A 126 -17.22 11.30 -18.80
CA ARG A 126 -16.23 11.77 -17.82
C ARG A 126 -14.90 12.11 -18.52
N PRO A 127 -14.90 13.06 -19.48
CA PRO A 127 -13.70 13.40 -20.26
C PRO A 127 -12.54 13.92 -19.40
N GLU A 128 -12.82 14.37 -18.18
CA GLU A 128 -11.85 14.79 -17.18
C GLU A 128 -11.06 13.64 -16.53
N MET A 129 -11.52 12.39 -16.65
CA MET A 129 -10.79 11.25 -16.09
C MET A 129 -9.53 10.97 -16.91
N PHE A 130 -8.39 11.05 -16.23
CA PHE A 130 -7.09 10.73 -16.80
C PHE A 130 -6.96 9.22 -17.06
N TYR A 131 -6.49 8.87 -18.25
CA TYR A 131 -6.29 7.49 -18.67
C TYR A 131 -4.83 7.14 -18.72
N VAL A 132 -4.43 6.26 -17.82
CA VAL A 132 -3.12 5.66 -17.85
C VAL A 132 -3.19 4.30 -18.54
N ASN A 133 -2.47 4.17 -19.66
CA ASN A 133 -2.43 2.94 -20.45
C ASN A 133 -1.07 2.21 -20.37
N SER A 134 -0.06 2.81 -19.76
CA SER A 134 1.29 2.27 -19.62
C SER A 134 1.76 2.28 -18.16
N SER A 135 2.76 1.46 -17.83
CA SER A 135 3.41 1.51 -16.52
C SER A 135 4.06 2.87 -16.27
N ASP A 136 4.74 3.42 -17.27
CA ASP A 136 5.43 4.72 -17.16
C ASP A 136 4.45 5.85 -16.88
N GLY A 137 3.32 5.90 -17.61
CA GLY A 137 2.29 6.90 -17.36
C GLY A 137 1.62 6.75 -15.99
N LEU A 138 1.70 5.58 -15.35
CA LEU A 138 1.21 5.36 -14.00
C LEU A 138 2.17 5.91 -12.96
N LEU A 139 3.47 5.72 -13.20
CA LEU A 139 4.52 6.28 -12.37
C LEU A 139 4.51 7.81 -12.50
N ASP A 140 4.39 8.34 -13.71
CA ASP A 140 4.25 9.78 -13.96
C ASP A 140 3.03 10.35 -13.21
N TYR A 141 1.87 9.69 -13.30
CA TYR A 141 0.67 10.09 -12.54
C TYR A 141 0.94 10.20 -11.03
N ILE A 142 1.69 9.27 -10.44
CA ILE A 142 2.03 9.28 -9.01
C ILE A 142 3.02 10.41 -8.71
N PHE A 143 4.10 10.54 -9.48
CA PHE A 143 5.14 11.53 -9.22
C PHE A 143 4.67 12.96 -9.52
N GLU A 144 3.73 13.17 -10.43
CA GLU A 144 3.05 14.46 -10.67
C GLU A 144 2.30 14.96 -9.42
N LYS A 145 1.84 14.06 -8.54
CA LYS A 145 1.26 14.44 -7.24
C LYS A 145 2.30 14.88 -6.22
N GLN A 146 3.58 14.75 -6.55
CA GLN A 146 4.72 15.13 -5.72
C GLN A 146 4.62 14.59 -4.28
N PRO A 147 4.42 13.27 -4.08
CA PRO A 147 4.24 12.73 -2.74
C PRO A 147 5.45 13.03 -1.85
N GLU A 148 5.20 13.43 -0.61
CA GLU A 148 6.26 13.60 0.39
C GLU A 148 6.84 12.26 0.82
N VAL A 149 5.98 11.23 0.86
CA VAL A 149 6.30 9.90 1.39
C VAL A 149 5.71 8.83 0.50
N ILE A 150 6.50 7.81 0.19
CA ILE A 150 6.05 6.60 -0.50
C ILE A 150 6.27 5.44 0.45
N MET A 151 5.18 4.81 0.85
CA MET A 151 5.16 3.69 1.79
C MET A 151 4.78 2.41 1.03
N ILE A 152 5.65 1.42 1.07
CA ILE A 152 5.49 0.16 0.34
C ILE A 152 5.57 -1.01 1.32
N THR A 153 4.48 -1.76 1.42
CA THR A 153 4.43 -2.98 2.23
C THR A 153 5.07 -4.14 1.46
N ALA A 154 5.90 -4.90 2.14
CA ALA A 154 6.80 -5.88 1.56
C ALA A 154 6.08 -7.01 0.82
N HIS A 155 4.92 -7.47 1.31
CA HIS A 155 4.13 -8.49 0.60
C HIS A 155 3.62 -7.99 -0.75
N CYS A 156 3.40 -6.69 -0.90
CA CYS A 156 2.94 -6.11 -2.16
C CYS A 156 4.02 -6.08 -3.25
N LEU A 157 5.29 -6.29 -2.90
CA LEU A 157 6.39 -6.41 -3.87
C LEU A 157 6.36 -7.75 -4.64
N PHE A 158 5.78 -8.81 -4.05
CA PHE A 158 5.64 -10.10 -4.72
C PHE A 158 4.42 -10.15 -5.65
N ASP A 159 3.29 -9.64 -5.18
CA ASP A 159 2.00 -9.88 -5.83
C ASP A 159 1.58 -8.76 -6.80
N TYR A 160 2.10 -7.55 -6.63
CA TYR A 160 1.61 -6.37 -7.35
C TYR A 160 2.67 -5.66 -8.16
N LYS A 161 2.25 -5.19 -9.35
CA LYS A 161 3.16 -4.57 -10.31
C LYS A 161 3.61 -3.18 -9.87
N LEU A 162 2.72 -2.31 -9.36
CA LEU A 162 3.09 -0.91 -9.10
C LEU A 162 4.12 -0.73 -7.97
N PRO A 163 4.00 -1.38 -6.80
CA PRO A 163 5.02 -1.27 -5.76
C PRO A 163 6.41 -1.69 -6.25
N ARG A 164 6.48 -2.78 -7.03
CA ARG A 164 7.74 -3.22 -7.65
C ARG A 164 8.23 -2.27 -8.74
N LEU A 165 7.33 -1.70 -9.54
CA LEU A 165 7.67 -0.68 -10.54
C LEU A 165 8.25 0.57 -9.85
N LEU A 166 7.63 1.05 -8.77
CA LEU A 166 8.11 2.19 -7.97
C LEU A 166 9.54 1.94 -7.48
N CYS A 167 9.83 0.77 -6.89
CA CYS A 167 11.18 0.47 -6.40
C CYS A 167 12.26 0.46 -7.49
N ASN A 168 11.89 0.17 -8.74
CA ASN A 168 12.81 0.14 -9.87
C ASN A 168 12.82 1.46 -10.67
N ASP A 169 11.99 2.43 -10.29
CA ASP A 169 11.85 3.67 -11.04
C ASP A 169 12.99 4.67 -10.71
N PRO A 170 13.64 5.28 -11.73
CA PRO A 170 14.70 6.25 -11.51
C PRO A 170 14.28 7.51 -10.74
N GLN A 171 13.02 7.95 -10.83
CA GLN A 171 12.52 9.11 -10.08
C GLN A 171 12.44 8.81 -8.60
N LEU A 172 12.07 7.57 -8.20
CA LEU A 172 12.15 7.16 -6.80
C LEU A 172 13.60 7.18 -6.33
N GLN A 173 14.51 6.53 -7.09
CA GLN A 173 15.92 6.37 -6.71
C GLN A 173 16.67 7.70 -6.57
N SER A 174 16.34 8.69 -7.40
CA SER A 174 16.98 10.01 -7.38
C SER A 174 16.25 11.04 -6.51
N GLY A 175 14.93 10.93 -6.40
CA GLY A 175 14.08 11.89 -5.69
C GLY A 175 13.78 11.55 -4.24
N TYR A 176 14.03 10.31 -3.82
CA TYR A 176 13.64 9.81 -2.50
C TYR A 176 14.78 9.04 -1.81
N SER A 177 14.76 9.05 -0.48
CA SER A 177 15.65 8.25 0.35
C SER A 177 14.85 7.17 1.06
N LEU A 178 15.31 5.92 1.04
CA LEU A 178 14.80 4.88 1.95
C LEU A 178 15.21 5.23 3.39
N ARG A 179 14.24 5.45 4.27
CA ARG A 179 14.50 5.96 5.63
C ARG A 179 14.13 4.98 6.73
N PHE A 180 13.06 4.22 6.53
CA PHE A 180 12.54 3.33 7.56
C PHE A 180 12.01 2.03 6.99
N LEU A 181 12.05 0.99 7.83
CA LEU A 181 11.21 -0.20 7.73
C LEU A 181 10.40 -0.28 9.02
N LEU A 182 9.10 -0.05 8.89
CA LEU A 182 8.14 -0.04 9.99
C LEU A 182 7.55 -1.43 10.19
N ALA A 183 7.46 -1.86 11.45
CA ALA A 183 6.88 -3.14 11.87
C ALA A 183 7.46 -4.37 11.12
N GLY A 184 8.69 -4.24 10.60
CA GLY A 184 9.35 -5.27 9.80
C GLY A 184 8.75 -5.51 8.41
N HIS A 185 7.80 -4.71 7.95
CA HIS A 185 7.10 -4.97 6.69
C HIS A 185 6.79 -3.75 5.81
N THR A 186 6.84 -2.52 6.30
CA THR A 186 6.54 -1.34 5.47
C THR A 186 7.78 -0.48 5.26
N PHE A 187 8.32 -0.49 4.05
CA PHE A 187 9.41 0.39 3.63
C PHE A 187 8.89 1.81 3.44
N VAL A 188 9.62 2.80 3.96
CA VAL A 188 9.27 4.22 3.88
C VAL A 188 10.35 4.96 3.14
N PHE A 189 9.98 5.48 1.97
CA PHE A 189 10.78 6.36 1.15
C PHE A 189 10.31 7.79 1.37
N GLU A 190 11.22 8.69 1.73
CA GLU A 190 10.91 10.11 1.92
C GLU A 190 11.54 10.94 0.81
N ARG A 191 10.77 11.92 0.32
CA ARG A 191 11.27 12.85 -0.69
C ARG A 191 12.51 13.59 -0.17
N ASN A 192 13.53 13.67 -1.01
CA ASN A 192 14.76 14.39 -0.69
C ASN A 192 14.45 15.86 -0.37
N GLY A 193 15.00 16.35 0.74
CA GLY A 193 14.73 17.72 1.22
C GLY A 193 13.42 17.90 2.01
N LEU A 194 12.67 16.83 2.31
CA LEU A 194 11.47 16.90 3.15
C LEU A 194 11.79 17.52 4.53
N LYS A 195 11.07 18.60 4.86
CA LYS A 195 11.10 19.20 6.20
C LYS A 195 10.20 18.40 7.13
N ARG A 196 10.81 17.50 7.91
CA ARG A 196 10.10 16.66 8.88
C ARG A 196 9.78 17.41 10.16
N ARG A 197 8.77 16.91 10.88
CA ARG A 197 8.67 17.17 12.32
C ARG A 197 9.87 16.51 13.03
N PRO A 198 10.21 16.95 14.26
CA PRO A 198 11.14 16.19 15.08
C PRO A 198 10.71 14.73 15.14
N PHE A 199 11.65 13.82 14.86
CA PHE A 199 11.35 12.40 14.78
C PHE A 199 10.74 11.91 16.09
N SER A 200 9.60 11.22 15.99
CA SER A 200 8.92 10.62 17.12
C SER A 200 8.59 9.17 16.78
N LYS A 201 8.90 8.28 17.70
CA LYS A 201 8.64 6.85 17.57
C LYS A 201 7.42 6.48 18.41
N PRO A 202 6.31 6.04 17.80
CA PRO A 202 5.18 5.48 18.53
C PRO A 202 5.60 4.35 19.46
N GLN A 203 5.02 4.30 20.66
CA GLN A 203 5.36 3.29 21.64
C GLN A 203 4.95 1.90 21.12
N GLY A 204 5.91 0.97 21.06
CA GLY A 204 5.68 -0.39 20.57
C GLY A 204 5.84 -0.58 19.07
N LEU A 205 6.06 0.48 18.28
CA LEU A 205 6.39 0.33 16.87
C LEU A 205 7.86 -0.11 16.70
N GLU A 206 8.10 -1.21 16.01
CA GLU A 206 9.45 -1.58 15.58
C GLU A 206 9.84 -0.74 14.36
N ILE A 207 11.03 -0.12 14.41
CA ILE A 207 11.55 0.72 13.33
C ILE A 207 13.02 0.34 13.11
N LEU A 208 13.34 -0.08 11.89
CA LEU A 208 14.71 -0.15 11.39
C LEU A 208 14.98 1.12 10.58
N HIS A 209 16.13 1.78 10.80
CA HIS A 209 16.52 3.02 10.12
C HIS A 209 17.99 3.02 9.68
N ASP A 210 18.68 1.88 9.82
CA ASP A 210 20.05 1.70 9.35
C ASP A 210 20.04 1.48 7.83
N ASN A 211 20.76 2.30 7.09
CA ASN A 211 20.66 2.31 5.62
C ASN A 211 21.14 1.00 4.99
N GLU A 212 22.23 0.41 5.49
CA GLU A 212 22.78 -0.84 4.93
C GLU A 212 21.80 -1.99 5.17
N LEU A 213 21.26 -2.08 6.39
CA LEU A 213 20.26 -3.10 6.73
C LEU A 213 18.96 -2.88 5.96
N LEU A 214 18.51 -1.64 5.77
CA LEU A 214 17.30 -1.33 5.00
C LEU A 214 17.42 -1.77 3.54
N VAL A 215 18.55 -1.47 2.90
CA VAL A 215 18.82 -1.89 1.52
C VAL A 215 18.90 -3.42 1.44
N ALA A 216 19.58 -4.06 2.39
CA ALA A 216 19.67 -5.52 2.46
C ALA A 216 18.29 -6.18 2.65
N GLU A 217 17.42 -5.61 3.48
CA GLU A 217 16.05 -6.09 3.66
C GLU A 217 15.22 -5.91 2.38
N LEU A 218 15.26 -4.74 1.75
CA LEU A 218 14.52 -4.48 0.51
C LEU A 218 14.95 -5.42 -0.63
N ALA A 219 16.25 -5.69 -0.74
CA ALA A 219 16.81 -6.57 -1.76
C ALA A 219 16.27 -8.00 -1.71
N LYS A 220 15.73 -8.46 -0.57
CA LYS A 220 15.09 -9.79 -0.46
C LYS A 220 13.78 -9.91 -1.25
N TYR A 221 13.20 -8.77 -1.65
CA TYR A 221 11.88 -8.70 -2.29
C TYR A 221 11.93 -8.30 -3.77
N LEU A 222 13.08 -7.84 -4.28
CA LEU A 222 13.24 -7.34 -5.66
C LEU A 222 13.84 -8.39 -6.59
#